data_AF-A0A376VE12-F1
#
_entry.id   AF-A0A376VE12-F1
#
_cell.length_a   1.000
_cell.length_b   1.000
_cell.length_c   1.000
_cell.angle_alpha   90.00
_cell.angle_beta   90.00
_cell.angle_gamma   90.00
#
_symmetry.space_group_name_H-M   'P 1'
#
loop_
_entity.id
_entity.type
_entity.pdbx_description
1 polymer ?
#
loop_
_entity_poly.entity_id
_entity_poly.type
_entity_poly.pdbx_seq_one_letter_code
_entity_poly.pdbx_strand_id
1 'polypeptide(L)'
;MAQNYLPAIKDGDKRVLVVDGEPVPYCLARIPQGGETRGNLAAGGRGEPRPLTESDWKIARQIGPTLKEKGLIFVGLDIIGDRLTEINVTSPTCIREIEAEFPGVDHRMLMDAIEARLQQQ
;
A
#
# COMPACT_ATOMS: atom_id res chain seq x y z
N MET A 1 -0.07 -19.99 -9.10
CA MET A 1 -0.86 -19.64 -7.91
C MET A 1 -2.31 -19.53 -8.32
N ALA A 2 -3.25 -19.98 -7.48
CA ALA A 2 -4.69 -19.81 -7.71
C ALA A 2 -5.33 -19.22 -6.45
N GLN A 3 -6.23 -18.26 -6.64
CA GLN A 3 -7.01 -17.60 -5.58
C GLN A 3 -8.46 -17.53 -6.05
N ASN A 4 -9.42 -17.57 -5.13
CA ASN A 4 -10.81 -17.30 -5.47
C ASN A 4 -10.97 -15.83 -5.92
N TYR A 5 -11.89 -15.57 -6.83
CA TYR A 5 -12.21 -14.21 -7.24
C TYR A 5 -12.78 -13.41 -6.07
N LEU A 6 -12.35 -12.15 -5.95
CA LEU A 6 -12.80 -11.21 -4.93
C LEU A 6 -13.66 -10.11 -5.59
N PRO A 7 -15.01 -10.16 -5.50
CA PRO A 7 -15.89 -9.18 -6.15
C PRO A 7 -15.66 -7.73 -5.73
N ALA A 8 -15.05 -7.50 -4.56
CA ALA A 8 -14.68 -6.18 -4.06
C ALA A 8 -13.63 -5.46 -4.91
N ILE A 9 -12.99 -6.13 -5.89
CA ILE A 9 -12.08 -5.47 -6.86
C ILE A 9 -12.75 -4.31 -7.61
N LYS A 10 -14.08 -4.33 -7.77
CA LYS A 10 -14.85 -3.24 -8.35
C LYS A 10 -14.70 -1.92 -7.57
N ASP A 11 -14.42 -2.00 -6.27
CA ASP A 11 -14.25 -0.85 -5.37
C ASP A 11 -12.77 -0.40 -5.30
N GLY A 12 -11.88 -1.17 -5.93
CA GLY A 12 -10.45 -0.90 -6.09
C GLY A 12 -9.56 -1.89 -5.38
N ASP A 13 -8.42 -2.18 -6.02
CA ASP A 13 -7.28 -2.83 -5.40
C ASP A 13 -6.41 -1.77 -4.69
N LYS A 14 -6.49 -1.73 -3.37
CA LYS A 14 -5.84 -0.72 -2.53
C LYS A 14 -4.36 -1.01 -2.39
N ARG A 15 -3.52 -0.06 -2.82
CA ARG A 15 -2.09 0.01 -2.49
C ARG A 15 -1.91 0.73 -1.15
N VAL A 16 -1.65 -0.03 -0.09
CA VAL A 16 -1.29 0.50 1.24
C VAL A 16 0.23 0.49 1.38
N LEU A 17 0.82 1.64 1.63
CA LEU A 17 2.26 1.74 1.88
C LEU A 17 2.56 1.52 3.36
N VAL A 18 3.66 0.81 3.64
CA VAL A 18 4.19 0.60 5.00
C VAL A 18 5.65 1.05 5.02
N VAL A 19 5.98 1.91 5.97
CA VAL A 19 7.32 2.48 6.16
C VAL A 19 7.85 2.04 7.52
N ASP A 20 8.91 1.23 7.50
CA ASP A 20 9.58 0.66 8.68
C ASP A 20 8.64 0.00 9.70
N GLY A 21 7.61 -0.68 9.17
CA GLY A 21 6.57 -1.36 9.95
C GLY A 21 5.33 -0.51 10.23
N GLU A 22 5.38 0.80 9.99
CA GLU A 22 4.27 1.72 10.23
C GLU A 22 3.42 1.93 8.96
N PRO A 23 2.10 1.66 9.00
CA PRO A 23 1.23 1.92 7.86
C PRO A 23 1.08 3.43 7.61
N VAL A 24 1.23 3.83 6.35
CA VAL A 24 0.88 5.17 5.89
C VAL A 24 -0.65 5.32 5.97
N PRO A 25 -1.20 6.42 6.54
CA PRO A 25 -2.63 6.51 6.88
C PRO A 25 -3.56 6.68 5.66
N TYR A 26 -3.00 6.78 4.46
CA TYR A 26 -3.72 6.83 3.19
C TYR A 26 -3.18 5.77 2.23
N CYS A 27 -4.03 5.36 1.29
CA CYS A 27 -3.74 4.40 0.25
C CYS A 27 -4.17 4.94 -1.12
N LEU A 28 -3.76 4.24 -2.17
CA LEU A 28 -4.32 4.44 -3.51
C LEU A 28 -5.21 3.26 -3.88
N ALA A 29 -6.52 3.46 -3.97
CA ALA A 29 -7.44 2.48 -4.52
C ALA A 29 -7.33 2.49 -6.06
N ARG A 30 -6.93 1.37 -6.65
CA ARG A 30 -6.73 1.26 -8.10
C ARG A 30 -7.91 0.53 -8.72
N ILE A 31 -8.80 1.27 -9.36
CA ILE A 31 -10.11 0.81 -9.83
C ILE A 31 -10.01 0.38 -11.30
N PRO A 32 -10.40 -0.86 -11.65
CA PRO A 32 -10.39 -1.32 -13.04
C PRO A 32 -11.23 -0.41 -13.96
N GLN A 33 -10.88 -0.33 -15.24
CA GLN A 33 -11.56 0.50 -16.25
C GLN A 33 -11.86 -0.31 -17.52
N GLY A 34 -12.90 0.08 -18.27
CA GLY A 34 -13.08 -0.38 -19.66
C GLY A 34 -13.23 -1.89 -19.87
N GLY A 35 -13.86 -2.62 -18.95
CA GLY A 35 -14.02 -4.08 -19.03
C GLY A 35 -12.76 -4.88 -18.67
N GLU A 36 -11.68 -4.20 -18.25
CA GLU A 36 -10.51 -4.84 -17.67
C GLU A 36 -10.82 -5.37 -16.26
N THR A 37 -10.23 -6.50 -15.91
CA THR A 37 -10.40 -7.15 -14.61
C THR A 37 -9.36 -6.69 -13.58
N ARG A 38 -8.22 -6.19 -14.06
CA ARG A 38 -7.08 -5.74 -13.26
C ARG A 38 -7.26 -4.28 -12.84
N GLY A 39 -6.98 -4.00 -11.57
CA GLY A 39 -7.02 -2.64 -11.03
C GLY A 39 -5.76 -1.82 -11.30
N ASN A 40 -4.62 -2.45 -11.64
CA ASN A 40 -3.31 -1.80 -11.69
C ASN A 40 -3.30 -0.56 -12.62
N LEU A 41 -2.60 0.51 -12.20
CA LEU A 41 -2.41 1.72 -13.01
C LEU A 41 -1.75 1.41 -14.36
N ALA A 42 -0.78 0.48 -14.37
CA ALA A 42 -0.10 0.04 -15.59
C ALA A 42 -1.03 -0.64 -16.61
N ALA A 43 -2.19 -1.15 -16.18
CA ALA A 43 -3.23 -1.72 -17.03
C ALA A 43 -4.34 -0.71 -17.38
N GLY A 44 -4.15 0.59 -17.05
CA GLY A 44 -5.13 1.65 -17.29
C GLY A 44 -6.15 1.85 -16.17
N GLY A 45 -5.92 1.25 -14.99
CA GLY A 45 -6.77 1.49 -13.83
C GLY A 45 -6.75 2.94 -13.35
N ARG A 46 -7.87 3.43 -12.80
CA ARG A 46 -7.98 4.76 -12.21
C ARG A 46 -7.53 4.72 -10.76
N GLY A 47 -6.53 5.52 -10.40
CA GLY A 47 -6.11 5.71 -9.02
C GLY A 47 -7.03 6.69 -8.29
N GLU A 48 -7.48 6.30 -7.09
CA GLU A 48 -8.27 7.16 -6.20
C GLU A 48 -7.65 7.12 -4.79
N PRO A 49 -7.00 8.21 -4.34
CA PRO A 49 -6.43 8.28 -3.00
C PRO A 49 -7.53 8.25 -1.93
N ARG A 50 -7.34 7.46 -0.86
CA ARG A 50 -8.32 7.30 0.23
C ARG A 50 -7.64 7.13 1.58
N PRO A 51 -8.27 7.57 2.70
CA PRO A 51 -7.87 7.13 4.04
C PRO A 51 -7.95 5.61 4.18
N LEU A 52 -7.07 5.04 5.01
CA LEU A 52 -7.17 3.62 5.37
C LEU A 52 -8.48 3.34 6.12
N THR A 53 -9.18 2.28 5.71
CA THR A 53 -10.32 1.75 6.46
C THR A 53 -9.86 0.97 7.69
N GLU A 54 -10.79 0.62 8.58
CA GLU A 54 -10.47 -0.18 9.78
C GLU A 54 -9.83 -1.54 9.42
N SER A 55 -10.32 -2.21 8.36
CA SER A 55 -9.74 -3.48 7.91
C SER A 55 -8.34 -3.30 7.32
N ASP A 56 -8.08 -2.20 6.62
CA ASP A 56 -6.73 -1.88 6.12
C ASP A 56 -5.74 -1.68 7.27
N TRP A 57 -6.13 -0.89 8.26
CA TRP A 57 -5.34 -0.70 9.48
C TRP A 57 -5.06 -2.03 10.18
N LYS A 58 -6.07 -2.88 10.33
CA LYS A 58 -5.93 -4.19 10.97
C LYS A 58 -4.92 -5.07 10.23
N ILE A 59 -5.04 -5.19 8.91
CA ILE A 59 -4.12 -5.99 8.09
C ILE A 59 -2.71 -5.43 8.17
N ALA A 60 -2.54 -4.13 7.94
CA ALA A 60 -1.22 -3.50 7.88
C ALA A 60 -0.50 -3.57 9.24
N ARG A 61 -1.21 -3.36 10.36
CA ARG A 61 -0.65 -3.48 11.72
C ARG A 61 -0.31 -4.93 12.11
N GLN A 62 -1.03 -5.91 11.57
CA GLN A 62 -0.71 -7.31 11.81
C GLN A 62 0.61 -7.72 11.14
N ILE A 63 0.91 -7.14 9.96
CA ILE A 63 2.07 -7.51 9.15
C ILE A 63 3.29 -6.62 9.46
N GLY A 64 3.06 -5.36 9.82
CA GLY A 64 4.07 -4.33 10.08
C GLY A 64 5.27 -4.78 10.93
N PRO A 65 5.06 -5.40 12.11
CA PRO A 65 6.17 -5.87 12.96
C PRO A 65 7.10 -6.85 12.24
N THR A 66 6.55 -7.78 11.46
CA THR A 66 7.34 -8.76 10.70
C THR A 66 8.14 -8.11 9.57
N LEU A 67 7.58 -7.11 8.90
CA LEU A 67 8.31 -6.35 7.86
C LEU A 67 9.52 -5.62 8.48
N LYS A 68 9.30 -4.98 9.63
CA LYS A 68 10.35 -4.26 10.38
C LYS A 68 11.47 -5.20 10.82
N GLU A 69 11.11 -6.34 11.42
CA GLU A 69 12.05 -7.38 11.86
C GLU A 69 12.91 -7.90 10.71
N LYS A 70 12.32 -8.07 9.52
CA LYS A 70 13.03 -8.54 8.32
C LYS A 70 13.82 -7.46 7.58
N GLY A 71 13.80 -6.21 8.06
CA GLY A 71 14.46 -5.09 7.39
C GLY A 71 13.79 -4.68 6.08
N LEU A 72 12.51 -5.02 5.88
CA LEU A 72 11.72 -4.58 4.74
C LEU A 72 11.20 -3.17 5.03
N ILE A 73 12.06 -2.17 4.82
CA ILE A 73 11.83 -0.78 5.23
C ILE A 73 10.71 -0.11 4.43
N PHE A 74 10.57 -0.42 3.14
CA PHE A 74 9.55 0.19 2.29
C PHE A 74 8.77 -0.89 1.52
N VAL A 75 7.49 -1.02 1.84
CA VAL A 75 6.64 -2.13 1.36
C VAL A 75 5.30 -1.59 0.86
N GLY A 76 4.82 -2.16 -0.24
CA GLY A 76 3.45 -1.96 -0.71
C GLY A 76 2.61 -3.21 -0.44
N LEU A 77 1.54 -3.07 0.31
CA LEU A 77 0.53 -4.11 0.49
C LEU A 77 -0.59 -3.89 -0.52
N ASP A 78 -0.99 -4.95 -1.21
CA ASP A 78 -2.14 -4.93 -2.12
C ASP A 78 -3.32 -5.59 -1.39
N ILE A 79 -4.42 -4.84 -1.24
CA ILE A 79 -5.60 -5.23 -0.47
C ILE A 79 -6.86 -5.04 -1.32
N ILE A 80 -7.62 -6.12 -1.51
CA ILE A 80 -8.94 -6.08 -2.15
C ILE A 80 -10.00 -6.38 -1.08
N GLY A 81 -10.91 -5.43 -0.86
CA GLY A 81 -11.88 -5.52 0.23
C GLY A 81 -11.19 -5.60 1.60
N ASP A 82 -11.30 -6.75 2.24
CA ASP A 82 -10.71 -7.09 3.55
C ASP A 82 -9.64 -8.20 3.46
N ARG A 83 -9.10 -8.46 2.25
CA ARG A 83 -8.10 -9.52 2.00
C ARG A 83 -6.81 -8.92 1.49
N LEU A 84 -5.69 -9.33 2.11
CA LEU A 84 -4.35 -9.14 1.56
C LEU A 84 -4.17 -10.10 0.38
N THR A 85 -3.77 -9.59 -0.77
CA THR A 85 -3.54 -10.39 -1.99
C THR A 85 -2.06 -10.53 -2.32
N GLU A 86 -1.26 -9.49 -2.09
CA GLU A 86 0.17 -9.47 -2.43
C GLU A 86 0.98 -8.55 -1.49
N ILE A 87 2.27 -8.83 -1.33
CA ILE A 87 3.26 -8.00 -0.62
C ILE A 87 4.39 -7.63 -1.59
N ASN A 88 4.47 -6.36 -1.96
CA ASN A 88 5.47 -5.81 -2.86
C ASN A 88 6.67 -5.26 -2.08
N VAL A 89 7.83 -5.90 -2.22
CA VAL A 89 9.06 -5.57 -1.46
C VAL A 89 10.22 -5.04 -2.32
N THR A 90 10.07 -5.01 -3.64
CA THR A 90 11.15 -4.65 -4.58
C THR A 90 11.12 -3.17 -4.94
N SER A 91 10.04 -2.72 -5.57
CA SER A 91 9.87 -1.33 -6.00
C SER A 91 8.40 -0.90 -5.91
N PRO A 92 7.81 -0.87 -4.69
CA PRO A 92 6.45 -0.38 -4.52
C PRO A 92 6.35 1.10 -4.92
N THR A 93 5.27 1.44 -5.64
CA THR A 93 4.97 2.79 -6.17
C THR A 93 3.71 3.37 -5.50
N CYS A 94 3.13 4.42 -6.09
CA CYS A 94 1.92 5.15 -5.67
C CYS A 94 2.14 6.28 -4.64
N ILE A 95 3.39 6.62 -4.30
CA ILE A 95 3.68 7.77 -3.41
C ILE A 95 3.13 9.07 -4.01
N ARG A 96 3.39 9.33 -5.30
CA ARG A 96 3.07 10.62 -5.94
C ARG A 96 1.59 10.93 -5.91
N GLU A 97 0.76 9.95 -6.23
CA GLU A 97 -0.69 10.07 -6.28
C GLU A 97 -1.29 10.30 -4.89
N ILE A 98 -0.72 9.66 -3.86
CA ILE A 98 -1.13 9.85 -2.46
C ILE A 98 -0.70 11.24 -1.96
N GLU A 99 0.56 11.63 -2.19
CA GLU A 99 1.10 12.94 -1.81
C GLU A 99 0.34 14.11 -2.42
N ALA A 100 -0.11 13.95 -3.67
CA ALA A 100 -0.84 15.00 -4.39
C ALA A 100 -2.18 15.35 -3.75
N GLU A 101 -2.85 14.38 -3.09
CA GLU A 101 -4.16 14.56 -2.45
C GLU A 101 -4.06 14.85 -0.95
N PHE A 102 -3.06 14.30 -0.27
CA PHE A 102 -2.93 14.40 1.20
C PHE A 102 -1.63 15.08 1.63
N PRO A 103 -1.61 16.44 1.69
CA PRO A 103 -0.47 17.18 2.21
C PRO A 103 -0.13 16.76 3.64
N GLY A 104 1.14 16.44 3.89
CA GLY A 104 1.62 16.00 5.21
C GLY A 104 1.87 14.49 5.34
N VAL A 105 1.49 13.71 4.32
CA VAL A 105 1.98 12.33 4.13
C VAL A 105 2.85 12.32 2.90
N ASP A 106 4.15 12.13 3.08
CA ASP A 106 5.11 12.23 2.00
C ASP A 106 6.35 11.35 2.19
N HIS A 107 7.16 11.32 1.14
CA HIS A 107 8.41 10.58 1.02
C HIS A 107 9.41 10.80 2.16
N ARG A 108 9.30 11.90 2.94
CA ARG A 108 10.18 12.14 4.09
C ARG A 108 10.01 11.08 5.16
N MET A 109 8.84 10.47 5.32
CA MET A 109 8.65 9.36 6.25
C MET A 109 9.66 8.22 6.03
N LEU A 110 9.98 7.93 4.76
CA LEU A 110 10.98 6.92 4.41
C LEU A 110 12.41 7.39 4.75
N MET A 111 12.69 8.67 4.51
CA MET A 111 14.01 9.25 4.83
C MET A 111 14.24 9.28 6.34
N ASP A 112 13.24 9.70 7.13
CA ASP A 112 13.28 9.68 8.59
C ASP A 112 13.55 8.26 9.12
N ALA A 113 12.91 7.25 8.55
CA ALA A 113 13.14 5.85 8.91
C ALA A 113 14.56 5.37 8.55
N ILE A 114 15.11 5.79 7.41
CA ILE A 114 16.49 5.49 7.01
C ILE A 114 17.47 6.16 7.98
N GLU A 115 17.29 7.45 8.29
CA GLU A 115 18.13 8.19 9.22
C GLU A 115 18.12 7.56 10.61
N ALA A 116 16.94 7.22 11.13
CA ALA A 116 16.80 6.56 12.44
C ALA A 116 17.54 5.21 12.49
N ARG A 117 17.51 4.42 11.40
CA ARG A 117 18.26 3.16 11.33
C ARG A 117 19.77 3.37 11.23
N LEU A 118 20.22 4.39 10.51
CA LEU A 118 21.65 4.75 10.42
C LEU A 118 22.22 5.21 11.77
N GLN A 119 21.40 5.80 12.64
CA GLN A 119 21.81 6.21 14.00
C GLN A 119 21.82 5.06 15.01
N GLN A 120 21.15 3.93 14.71
CA GLN A 120 21.03 2.76 15.59
C GLN A 120 22.09 1.69 15.30
N GLN A 121 22.95 1.89 14.31
CA GLN A 121 24.10 1.03 13.97
C GLN A 121 25.38 1.59 14.59
#